data_AF-A0A9E5R6H8-F1
#
_entry.id   AF-A0A9E5R6H8-F1
#
_cell.length_a   1.000
_cell.length_b   1.000
_cell.length_c   1.000
_cell.angle_alpha   90.00
_cell.angle_beta   90.00
_cell.angle_gamma   90.00
#
_symmetry.space_group_name_H-M   'P 1'
#
loop_
_entity.id
_entity.type
_entity.pdbx_description
1 polymer ?
#
loop_
_entity_poly.entity_id
_entity_poly.type
_entity_poly.pdbx_seq_one_letter_code
_entity_poly.pdbx_strand_id
1 'polypeptide(L)'
;MVASLARSTLQPWLEATTCRPCPLCQGMRHDVISSRMQFGLDLSTVICKDCSFVFTNPLPSQATYDRFYVEAYASFYGGITGALDAVSRGAEPTFITRRMAFIQRERSLSGARLMELGPGGGVFLYWAQVYGANVFGVEPSQSFYAGLLEQGLPAQHSTLEALLPSADHCYDIIMLSHVLEHFYDPNAALQKLRHLLDDDGLLAIIVPDVLRPYRALDRYFLRYVHPSSFSPATLQAMLAKHGFTILQATYEGARWYEPQSQFVLARKLPTLPPSFAWPIEQAEAVRRHLQRYRWRWRLALGAAWHGRNLAKRAKRHAGPLKRAFTPAAEVRP
;
A
#
# COMPACT_ATOMS: atom_id res chain seq x y z
N MET A 1 -2.15 20.52 -12.30
CA MET A 1 -0.90 21.13 -11.82
C MET A 1 0.00 20.10 -11.14
N VAL A 2 -0.41 19.48 -10.02
CA VAL A 2 0.40 18.47 -9.27
C VAL A 2 0.89 17.28 -10.13
N ALA A 3 0.02 16.63 -10.90
CA ALA A 3 0.44 15.48 -11.73
C ALA A 3 1.41 15.84 -12.87
N SER A 4 1.31 17.07 -13.40
CA SER A 4 2.23 17.56 -14.45
C SER A 4 3.62 17.82 -13.88
N LEU A 5 3.66 18.46 -12.69
CA LEU A 5 4.90 18.71 -11.96
C LEU A 5 5.57 17.40 -11.55
N ALA A 6 4.78 16.46 -11.01
CA ALA A 6 5.25 15.13 -10.65
C ALA A 6 5.91 14.40 -11.84
N ARG A 7 5.27 14.44 -13.01
CA ARG A 7 5.82 13.83 -14.22
C ARG A 7 7.09 14.52 -14.68
N SER A 8 7.13 15.84 -14.73
CA SER A 8 8.35 16.56 -15.15
C SER A 8 9.53 16.32 -14.22
N THR A 9 9.29 16.10 -12.93
CA THR A 9 10.34 15.79 -11.95
C THR A 9 10.83 14.35 -12.06
N LEU A 10 9.91 13.38 -12.15
CA LEU A 10 10.23 11.96 -12.01
C LEU A 10 10.54 11.26 -13.33
N GLN A 11 9.94 11.70 -14.45
CA GLN A 11 10.13 11.04 -15.75
C GLN A 11 11.61 10.98 -16.18
N PRO A 12 12.44 12.02 -16.00
CA PRO A 12 13.86 11.95 -16.33
C PRO A 12 14.62 10.89 -15.53
N TRP A 13 14.14 10.52 -14.35
CA TRP A 13 14.82 9.51 -13.52
C TRP A 13 14.59 8.10 -14.07
N LEU A 14 13.58 7.91 -14.92
CA LEU A 14 13.20 6.63 -15.52
C LEU A 14 13.98 6.31 -16.81
N GLU A 15 15.01 7.08 -17.15
CA GLU A 15 15.84 6.85 -18.33
C GLU A 15 16.68 5.56 -18.20
N ALA A 16 17.12 5.25 -16.97
CA ALA A 16 17.88 4.03 -16.67
C ALA A 16 16.97 2.96 -16.05
N THR A 17 16.35 2.15 -16.90
CA THR A 17 15.54 0.99 -16.49
C THR A 17 16.14 -0.31 -17.03
N THR A 18 15.91 -1.40 -16.30
CA THR A 18 16.40 -2.73 -16.68
C THR A 18 15.26 -3.74 -16.68
N CYS A 19 15.22 -4.59 -17.71
CA CYS A 19 14.31 -5.73 -17.72
C CYS A 19 14.72 -6.71 -16.61
N ARG A 20 13.75 -7.21 -15.85
CA ARG A 20 13.97 -8.20 -14.78
C ARG A 20 13.11 -9.46 -15.00
N PRO A 21 13.58 -10.64 -14.55
CA PRO A 21 12.73 -11.81 -14.45
C PRO A 21 11.58 -11.58 -13.45
N CYS A 22 10.53 -12.40 -13.55
CA CYS A 22 9.42 -12.34 -12.61
C CYS A 22 9.90 -12.54 -11.17
N PRO A 23 9.59 -11.62 -10.23
CA PRO A 23 10.03 -11.74 -8.82
C PRO A 23 9.55 -13.01 -8.12
N LEU A 24 8.41 -13.56 -8.55
CA LEU A 24 7.82 -14.76 -7.99
C LEU A 24 8.48 -16.03 -8.57
N CYS A 25 8.32 -16.28 -9.88
CA CYS A 25 8.73 -17.55 -10.51
C CYS A 25 10.01 -17.49 -11.36
N GLN A 26 10.66 -16.34 -11.48
CA GLN A 26 11.82 -16.10 -12.35
C GLN A 26 11.58 -16.23 -13.87
N GLY A 27 10.33 -16.43 -14.30
CA GLY A 27 9.97 -16.48 -15.72
C GLY A 27 10.16 -15.14 -16.45
N MET A 28 10.51 -15.22 -17.73
CA MET A 28 10.75 -14.06 -18.60
C MET A 28 9.56 -13.70 -19.49
N ARG A 29 8.51 -14.54 -19.52
CA ARG A 29 7.33 -14.34 -20.38
C ARG A 29 6.32 -13.46 -19.68
N HIS A 30 6.02 -12.30 -20.26
CA HIS A 30 5.10 -11.35 -19.67
C HIS A 30 4.26 -10.59 -20.71
N ASP A 31 3.05 -10.19 -20.32
CA ASP A 31 2.20 -9.28 -21.09
C ASP A 31 2.09 -7.92 -20.39
N VAL A 32 1.97 -6.85 -21.15
CA VAL A 32 1.75 -5.50 -20.61
C VAL A 32 0.30 -5.35 -20.13
N ILE A 33 0.13 -4.92 -18.87
CA ILE A 33 -1.17 -4.49 -18.31
C ILE A 33 -1.39 -3.00 -18.56
N SER A 34 -0.34 -2.20 -18.32
CA SER A 34 -0.36 -0.74 -18.46
C SER A 34 1.03 -0.27 -18.86
N SER A 35 1.12 0.62 -19.83
CA SER A 35 2.36 1.31 -20.20
C SER A 35 2.56 2.63 -19.44
N ARG A 36 1.61 2.96 -18.55
CA ARG A 36 1.64 4.16 -17.72
C ARG A 36 1.24 3.86 -16.29
N MET A 37 1.77 4.66 -15.37
CA MET A 37 1.47 4.63 -13.94
C MET A 37 0.98 6.00 -13.45
N GLN A 38 0.77 6.11 -12.14
CA GLN A 38 0.46 7.35 -11.42
C GLN A 38 1.31 8.53 -11.93
N PHE A 39 0.67 9.69 -12.01
CA PHE A 39 1.21 10.92 -12.63
C PHE A 39 1.42 10.85 -14.16
N GLY A 40 1.05 9.73 -14.79
CA GLY A 40 1.25 9.54 -16.22
C GLY A 40 2.71 9.25 -16.58
N LEU A 41 3.48 8.72 -15.63
CA LEU A 41 4.85 8.26 -15.87
C LEU A 41 4.84 7.14 -16.90
N ASP A 42 5.74 7.22 -17.88
CA ASP A 42 5.94 6.20 -18.91
C ASP A 42 6.79 5.06 -18.33
N LEU A 43 6.15 4.25 -17.48
CA LEU A 43 6.70 3.06 -16.87
C LEU A 43 5.67 1.95 -16.96
N SER A 44 6.12 0.75 -17.32
CA SER A 44 5.20 -0.36 -17.61
C SER A 44 4.97 -1.26 -16.40
N THR A 45 3.71 -1.64 -16.21
CA THR A 45 3.30 -2.76 -15.37
C THR A 45 2.98 -3.95 -16.26
N VAL A 46 3.58 -5.10 -15.95
CA VAL A 46 3.39 -6.35 -16.67
C VAL A 46 2.81 -7.43 -15.78
N ILE A 47 2.29 -8.48 -16.39
CA ILE A 47 1.88 -9.72 -15.72
C ILE A 47 2.67 -10.89 -16.27
N CYS A 48 3.20 -11.73 -15.38
CA CYS A 48 3.89 -12.96 -15.75
C CYS A 48 2.90 -13.97 -16.36
N LYS A 49 3.26 -14.59 -17.48
CA LYS A 49 2.46 -15.64 -18.12
C LYS A 49 2.50 -16.98 -17.39
N ASP A 50 3.51 -17.17 -16.54
CA ASP A 50 3.78 -18.46 -15.89
C ASP A 50 3.16 -18.55 -14.49
N CYS A 51 3.07 -17.44 -13.76
CA CYS A 51 2.55 -17.40 -12.38
C CYS A 51 1.59 -16.25 -12.07
N SER A 52 1.22 -15.46 -13.08
CA SER A 52 0.27 -14.34 -12.95
C SER A 52 0.65 -13.19 -12.00
N PHE A 53 1.89 -13.18 -11.49
CA PHE A 53 2.38 -12.07 -10.70
C PHE A 53 2.44 -10.77 -11.50
N VAL A 54 1.95 -9.69 -10.90
CA VAL A 54 1.91 -8.34 -11.50
C VAL A 54 3.06 -7.51 -10.92
N PHE A 55 3.90 -6.95 -11.79
CA PHE A 55 5.09 -6.23 -11.36
C PHE A 55 5.52 -5.16 -12.39
N THR A 56 6.38 -4.25 -11.95
CA THR A 56 6.99 -3.24 -12.81
C THR A 56 8.11 -3.84 -13.64
N ASN A 57 8.02 -3.69 -14.97
CA ASN A 57 9.05 -4.11 -15.90
C ASN A 57 9.03 -3.24 -17.17
N PRO A 58 10.13 -2.59 -17.56
CA PRO A 58 11.44 -2.60 -16.90
C PRO A 58 11.41 -1.84 -15.55
N LEU A 59 12.30 -2.21 -14.63
CA LEU A 59 12.41 -1.58 -13.31
C LEU A 59 13.55 -0.55 -13.33
N PRO A 60 13.36 0.65 -12.76
CA PRO A 60 14.44 1.59 -12.50
C PRO A 60 15.60 0.92 -11.73
N SER A 61 16.82 1.39 -11.92
CA SER A 61 17.96 0.89 -11.13
C SER A 61 17.73 1.07 -9.62
N GLN A 62 18.36 0.25 -8.78
CA GLN A 62 18.31 0.39 -7.32
C GLN A 62 18.69 1.81 -6.89
N ALA A 63 19.75 2.39 -7.46
CA ALA A 63 20.18 3.76 -7.14
C ALA A 63 19.10 4.80 -7.47
N THR A 64 18.41 4.66 -8.60
CA THR A 64 17.26 5.51 -8.97
C THR A 64 16.09 5.31 -8.01
N TYR A 65 15.84 4.07 -7.60
CA TYR A 65 14.78 3.72 -6.67
C TYR A 65 15.02 4.31 -5.28
N ASP A 66 16.24 4.16 -4.74
CA ASP A 66 16.66 4.70 -3.45
C ASP A 66 16.62 6.23 -3.45
N ARG A 67 17.10 6.84 -4.55
CA ARG A 67 17.02 8.29 -4.76
C ARG A 67 15.59 8.81 -4.61
N PHE A 68 14.60 8.08 -5.11
CA PHE A 68 13.19 8.46 -4.93
C PHE A 68 12.77 8.52 -3.48
N TYR A 69 13.17 7.54 -2.67
CA TYR A 69 12.87 7.52 -1.25
C TYR A 69 13.48 8.70 -0.50
N VAL A 70 14.71 9.05 -0.84
CA VAL A 70 15.45 10.14 -0.19
C VAL A 70 14.96 11.52 -0.65
N GLU A 71 14.87 11.75 -1.97
CA GLU A 71 14.69 13.10 -2.52
C GLU A 71 13.23 13.49 -2.78
N ALA A 72 12.32 12.53 -2.95
CA ALA A 72 11.00 12.78 -3.53
C ALA A 72 9.83 12.21 -2.72
N TYR A 73 10.01 11.09 -2.02
CA TYR A 73 8.92 10.35 -1.37
C TYR A 73 8.11 11.24 -0.41
N ALA A 74 8.78 12.00 0.46
CA ALA A 74 8.11 12.92 1.39
C ALA A 74 7.33 14.03 0.67
N SER A 75 7.80 14.55 -0.46
CA SER A 75 7.07 15.57 -1.22
C SER A 75 5.80 15.02 -1.88
N PHE A 76 5.80 13.74 -2.27
CA PHE A 76 4.63 13.10 -2.89
C PHE A 76 3.67 12.47 -1.87
N TYR A 77 4.19 11.99 -0.74
CA TYR A 77 3.47 11.14 0.21
C TYR A 77 3.59 11.57 1.67
N GLY A 78 4.44 12.56 1.98
CA GLY A 78 4.61 13.11 3.32
C GLY A 78 3.43 13.97 3.81
N GLY A 79 2.51 14.37 2.92
CA GLY A 79 1.23 15.00 3.31
C GLY A 79 0.25 14.04 4.01
N ILE A 80 0.61 12.77 4.20
CA ILE A 80 -0.13 11.79 5.01
C ILE A 80 0.28 11.95 6.49
N THR A 81 0.44 13.19 6.97
CA THR A 81 0.72 13.56 8.36
C THR A 81 -0.56 13.59 9.20
N GLY A 82 -1.35 12.53 9.12
CA GLY A 82 -2.60 12.39 9.89
C GLY A 82 -2.45 11.66 11.23
N ALA A 83 -1.26 11.15 11.54
CA ALA A 83 -1.04 10.31 12.72
C ALA A 83 -0.89 11.09 14.04
N LEU A 84 -0.32 12.30 13.97
CA LEU A 84 -0.20 13.18 15.14
C LEU A 84 -1.56 13.46 15.78
N ASP A 85 -2.62 13.54 14.96
CA ASP A 85 -3.97 13.84 15.42
C ASP A 85 -4.71 12.62 16.02
N ALA A 86 -4.35 11.39 15.65
CA ALA A 86 -5.06 10.19 16.14
C ALA A 86 -4.56 9.78 17.53
N VAL A 87 -3.25 9.86 17.77
CA VAL A 87 -2.65 9.58 19.09
C VAL A 87 -3.06 10.66 20.10
N SER A 88 -3.09 11.93 19.68
CA SER A 88 -3.43 13.07 20.55
C SER A 88 -4.90 13.12 21.01
N ARG A 89 -5.81 12.38 20.36
CA ARG A 89 -7.27 12.41 20.68
C ARG A 89 -7.71 11.32 21.66
N GLY A 90 -6.82 10.40 22.07
CA GLY A 90 -7.10 9.38 23.09
C GLY A 90 -8.14 8.31 22.73
N ALA A 91 -8.73 8.33 21.53
CA ALA A 91 -9.69 7.33 21.08
C ALA A 91 -9.06 6.43 20.01
N GLU A 92 -9.12 5.11 20.22
CA GLU A 92 -8.58 4.13 19.28
C GLU A 92 -9.34 4.19 17.94
N PRO A 93 -8.64 4.42 16.80
CA PRO A 93 -9.29 4.36 15.51
C PRO A 93 -9.84 2.97 15.23
N THR A 94 -11.05 2.87 14.67
CA THR A 94 -11.72 1.57 14.40
C THR A 94 -10.87 0.60 13.57
N PHE A 95 -10.05 1.11 12.64
CA PHE A 95 -9.16 0.26 11.85
C PHE A 95 -8.05 -0.37 12.71
N ILE A 96 -7.55 0.35 13.71
CA ILE A 96 -6.57 -0.17 14.67
C ILE A 96 -7.21 -1.23 15.56
N THR A 97 -8.39 -0.97 16.13
CA THR A 97 -9.11 -1.98 16.93
C THR A 97 -9.31 -3.28 16.15
N ARG A 98 -9.67 -3.18 14.86
CA ARG A 98 -9.79 -4.34 13.97
C ARG A 98 -8.47 -5.05 13.74
N ARG A 99 -7.37 -4.30 13.58
CA ARG A 99 -6.03 -4.89 13.41
C ARG A 99 -5.59 -5.64 14.65
N MET A 100 -5.71 -5.01 15.82
CA MET A 100 -5.37 -5.62 17.10
C MET A 100 -6.21 -6.88 17.35
N ALA A 101 -7.52 -6.80 17.13
CA ALA A 101 -8.41 -7.95 17.31
C ALA A 101 -8.09 -9.10 16.34
N PHE A 102 -7.68 -8.80 15.10
CA PHE A 102 -7.30 -9.83 14.14
C PHE A 102 -6.00 -10.54 14.55
N ILE A 103 -4.96 -9.78 14.90
CA ILE A 103 -3.67 -10.31 15.38
C ILE A 103 -3.87 -11.16 16.65
N GLN A 104 -4.70 -10.69 17.59
CA GLN A 104 -4.97 -11.38 18.86
C GLN A 104 -5.69 -12.73 18.73
N ARG A 105 -6.23 -13.07 17.55
CA ARG A 105 -6.75 -14.43 17.32
C ARG A 105 -5.65 -15.48 17.28
N GLU A 106 -4.43 -15.09 16.92
CA GLU A 106 -3.29 -15.99 16.76
C GLU A 106 -2.22 -15.77 17.83
N ARG A 107 -2.07 -14.55 18.36
CA ARG A 107 -1.04 -14.24 19.36
C ARG A 107 -1.42 -13.06 20.25
N SER A 108 -1.30 -13.25 21.57
CA SER A 108 -1.45 -12.16 22.55
C SER A 108 -0.45 -11.04 22.26
N LEU A 109 -0.92 -9.79 22.35
CA LEU A 109 -0.05 -8.61 22.27
C LEU A 109 0.68 -8.34 23.58
N SER A 110 0.07 -8.67 24.72
CA SER A 110 0.65 -8.42 26.04
C SER A 110 1.96 -9.19 26.20
N GLY A 111 3.06 -8.46 26.44
CA GLY A 111 4.41 -8.99 26.59
C GLY A 111 5.13 -9.35 25.27
N ALA A 112 4.43 -9.39 24.14
CA ALA A 112 5.02 -9.80 22.87
C ALA A 112 6.04 -8.79 22.35
N ARG A 113 7.18 -9.27 21.84
CA ARG A 113 8.17 -8.45 21.13
C ARG A 113 7.66 -8.15 19.73
N LEU A 114 7.16 -6.93 19.50
CA LEU A 114 6.55 -6.54 18.23
C LEU A 114 7.45 -5.57 17.48
N MET A 115 7.81 -5.91 16.24
CA MET A 115 8.41 -4.97 15.30
C MET A 115 7.36 -4.48 14.29
N GLU A 116 7.29 -3.17 14.07
CA GLU A 116 6.60 -2.61 12.89
C GLU A 116 7.65 -2.05 11.92
N LEU A 117 7.60 -2.53 10.67
CA LEU A 117 8.37 -1.93 9.58
C LEU A 117 7.54 -0.83 8.93
N GLY A 118 8.15 0.33 8.70
CA GLY A 118 7.49 1.50 8.15
C GLY A 118 6.29 1.97 8.98
N PRO A 119 6.45 2.20 10.30
CA PRO A 119 5.36 2.65 11.17
C PRO A 119 4.81 4.03 10.75
N GLY A 120 5.54 4.79 9.93
CA GLY A 120 5.17 6.13 9.50
C GLY A 120 4.89 7.00 10.73
N GLY A 121 3.67 7.47 10.85
CA GLY A 121 3.28 8.30 11.98
C GLY A 121 3.04 7.57 13.31
N GLY A 122 3.21 6.24 13.37
CA GLY A 122 3.27 5.49 14.63
C GLY A 122 1.94 5.05 15.24
N VAL A 123 0.81 5.21 14.54
CA VAL A 123 -0.52 4.93 15.10
C VAL A 123 -0.65 3.47 15.54
N PHE A 124 -0.25 2.51 14.71
CA PHE A 124 -0.32 1.09 15.07
C PHE A 124 0.66 0.76 16.20
N LEU A 125 1.92 1.19 16.06
CA LEU A 125 2.96 1.02 17.08
C LEU A 125 2.52 1.51 18.47
N TYR A 126 1.93 2.71 18.55
CA TYR A 126 1.40 3.28 19.79
C TYR A 126 0.33 2.39 20.42
N TRP A 127 -0.69 2.00 19.65
CA TRP A 127 -1.75 1.17 20.19
C TRP A 127 -1.25 -0.24 20.53
N ALA A 128 -0.32 -0.82 19.77
CA ALA A 128 0.30 -2.09 20.15
C ALA A 128 0.96 -2.01 21.54
N GLN A 129 1.63 -0.89 21.84
CA GLN A 129 2.19 -0.62 23.16
C GLN A 129 1.10 -0.48 24.24
N VAL A 130 -0.01 0.21 23.93
CA VAL A 130 -1.17 0.31 24.85
C VAL A 130 -1.79 -1.06 25.16
N TYR A 131 -1.82 -1.97 24.19
CA TYR A 131 -2.23 -3.37 24.38
C TYR A 131 -1.16 -4.23 25.08
N GLY A 132 -0.04 -3.63 25.51
CA GLY A 132 0.99 -4.25 26.32
C GLY A 132 2.14 -4.89 25.55
N ALA A 133 2.28 -4.65 24.25
CA ALA A 133 3.41 -5.17 23.48
C ALA A 133 4.70 -4.39 23.76
N ASN A 134 5.83 -5.10 23.69
CA ASN A 134 7.17 -4.54 23.68
C ASN A 134 7.51 -4.14 22.24
N VAL A 135 7.21 -2.90 21.90
CA VAL A 135 7.24 -2.42 20.51
C VAL A 135 8.62 -1.92 20.07
N PHE A 136 8.91 -2.02 18.77
CA PHE A 136 10.06 -1.40 18.12
C PHE A 136 9.74 -1.06 16.66
N GLY A 137 10.01 0.19 16.25
CA GLY A 137 9.78 0.65 14.87
C GLY A 137 11.06 0.68 14.02
N VAL A 138 10.95 0.39 12.72
CA VAL A 138 12.02 0.66 11.74
C VAL A 138 11.46 1.55 10.65
N GLU A 139 11.92 2.80 10.62
CA GLU A 139 11.35 3.86 9.76
C GLU A 139 12.45 4.54 8.94
N PRO A 140 12.40 4.49 7.60
CA PRO A 140 13.42 5.13 6.76
C PRO A 140 13.23 6.63 6.57
N SER A 141 12.05 7.20 6.86
CA SER A 141 11.82 8.64 6.76
C SER A 141 12.26 9.36 8.02
N GLN A 142 13.25 10.24 7.89
CA GLN A 142 13.73 11.08 9.00
C GLN A 142 12.61 11.85 9.71
N SER A 143 11.64 12.40 8.97
CA SER A 143 10.54 13.18 9.57
C SER A 143 9.58 12.30 10.37
N PHE A 144 9.26 11.10 9.88
CA PHE A 144 8.40 10.17 10.62
C PHE A 144 9.16 9.60 11.83
N TYR A 145 10.41 9.21 11.65
CA TYR A 145 11.28 8.76 12.73
C TYR A 145 11.37 9.77 13.88
N ALA A 146 11.62 11.05 13.57
CA ALA A 146 11.64 12.10 14.59
C ALA A 146 10.31 12.19 15.35
N GLY A 147 9.17 12.13 14.63
CA GLY A 147 7.85 12.14 15.24
C GLY A 147 7.56 10.91 16.12
N LEU A 148 8.16 9.75 15.86
CA LEU A 148 8.05 8.57 16.74
C LEU A 148 8.78 8.80 18.06
N LEU A 149 9.99 9.37 18.00
CA LEU A 149 10.78 9.68 19.21
C LEU A 149 10.12 10.74 20.08
N GLU A 150 9.53 11.77 19.47
CA GLU A 150 8.75 12.79 20.18
C GLU A 150 7.54 12.20 20.91
N GLN A 151 6.96 11.12 20.39
CA GLN A 151 5.87 10.35 21.00
C GLN A 151 6.35 9.32 22.04
N GLY A 152 7.67 9.21 22.28
CA GLY A 152 8.24 8.21 23.18
C GLY A 152 8.19 6.78 22.64
N LEU A 153 8.01 6.60 21.32
CA LEU A 153 7.98 5.30 20.68
C LEU A 153 9.41 4.88 20.27
N PRO A 154 9.91 3.73 20.75
CA PRO A 154 11.23 3.24 20.38
C PRO A 154 11.27 2.88 18.89
N ALA A 155 12.21 3.46 18.16
CA ALA A 155 12.40 3.19 16.75
C ALA A 155 13.87 3.36 16.34
N GLN A 156 14.21 2.87 15.15
CA GLN A 156 15.48 3.11 14.48
C GLN A 156 15.26 3.72 13.09
N HIS A 157 16.03 4.77 12.78
CA HIS A 157 16.07 5.36 11.45
C HIS A 157 16.86 4.44 10.52
N SER A 158 16.17 3.56 9.80
CA SER A 158 16.80 2.57 8.92
C SER A 158 15.81 1.99 7.92
N THR A 159 16.33 1.28 6.93
CA THR A 159 15.56 0.38 6.06
C THR A 159 15.71 -1.06 6.56
N LEU A 160 14.80 -1.96 6.17
CA LEU A 160 14.96 -3.38 6.48
C LEU A 160 16.30 -3.90 5.94
N GLU A 161 16.70 -3.50 4.74
CA GLU A 161 17.94 -3.89 4.07
C GLU A 161 19.17 -3.49 4.90
N ALA A 162 19.18 -2.28 5.46
CA ALA A 162 20.31 -1.72 6.20
C ALA A 162 20.37 -2.14 7.68
N LEU A 163 19.33 -2.78 8.23
CA LEU A 163 19.42 -3.34 9.59
C LEU A 163 20.60 -4.31 9.68
N LEU A 164 21.53 -4.05 10.59
CA LEU A 164 22.55 -5.03 10.92
C LEU A 164 21.87 -6.32 11.39
N PRO A 165 22.50 -7.50 11.24
CA PRO A 165 22.01 -8.71 11.87
C PRO A 165 21.85 -8.40 13.37
N SER A 166 20.62 -8.31 13.84
CA SER A 166 20.35 -8.50 15.26
C SER A 166 20.67 -9.95 15.61
N ALA A 167 20.55 -10.33 16.87
CA ALA A 167 20.39 -11.76 17.15
C ALA A 167 19.24 -12.32 16.28
N ASP A 168 19.38 -13.56 15.82
CA ASP A 168 18.30 -14.31 15.20
C ASP A 168 17.13 -14.40 16.20
N HIS A 169 15.89 -14.52 15.71
CA HIS A 169 14.73 -14.81 16.57
C HIS A 169 14.49 -13.73 17.65
N CYS A 170 14.33 -12.49 17.18
CA CYS A 170 14.15 -11.31 18.02
C CYS A 170 12.69 -10.94 18.25
N TYR A 171 11.78 -11.41 17.40
CA TYR A 171 10.42 -10.86 17.37
C TYR A 171 9.35 -11.93 17.36
N ASP A 172 8.38 -11.70 18.25
CA ASP A 172 7.19 -12.48 18.36
C ASP A 172 6.17 -12.16 17.25
N ILE A 173 6.13 -10.89 16.87
CA ILE A 173 5.24 -10.37 15.83
C ILE A 173 6.05 -9.40 14.97
N ILE A 174 5.98 -9.55 13.65
CA ILE A 174 6.45 -8.52 12.72
C ILE A 174 5.26 -8.04 11.89
N MET A 175 5.02 -6.73 11.90
CA MET A 175 3.94 -6.07 11.17
C MET A 175 4.49 -5.27 9.99
N LEU A 176 3.86 -5.45 8.82
CA LEU A 176 4.08 -4.65 7.63
C LEU A 176 2.73 -4.12 7.14
N SER A 177 2.48 -2.82 7.30
CA SER A 177 1.28 -2.16 6.78
C SER A 177 1.64 -1.33 5.56
N HIS A 178 1.31 -1.78 4.36
CA HIS A 178 1.64 -1.08 3.11
C HIS A 178 3.15 -0.86 2.91
N VAL A 179 3.94 -1.91 3.15
CA VAL A 179 5.41 -1.90 3.02
C VAL A 179 5.93 -2.98 2.09
N LEU A 180 5.31 -4.17 2.08
CA LEU A 180 5.83 -5.29 1.28
C LEU A 180 5.82 -4.97 -0.23
N GLU A 181 4.82 -4.22 -0.71
CA GLU A 181 4.72 -3.78 -2.10
C GLU A 181 5.81 -2.79 -2.53
N HIS A 182 6.48 -2.16 -1.56
CA HIS A 182 7.49 -1.12 -1.75
C HIS A 182 8.92 -1.65 -1.90
N PHE A 183 9.18 -2.91 -1.55
CA PHE A 183 10.52 -3.48 -1.68
C PHE A 183 10.95 -3.62 -3.13
N TYR A 184 12.18 -3.19 -3.41
CA TYR A 184 12.82 -3.40 -4.71
C TYR A 184 12.97 -4.90 -5.02
N ASP A 185 13.42 -5.67 -4.01
CA ASP A 185 13.42 -7.12 -4.00
C ASP A 185 12.60 -7.68 -2.81
N PRO A 186 11.32 -8.07 -3.04
CA PRO A 186 10.50 -8.66 -1.99
C PRO A 186 11.02 -10.02 -1.51
N ASN A 187 11.87 -10.72 -2.28
CA ASN A 187 12.43 -12.00 -1.85
C ASN A 187 13.47 -11.82 -0.76
N ALA A 188 14.42 -10.90 -0.94
CA ALA A 188 15.41 -10.56 0.08
C ALA A 188 14.73 -10.05 1.37
N ALA A 189 13.70 -9.22 1.22
CA ALA A 189 12.91 -8.73 2.35
C ALA A 189 12.25 -9.87 3.14
N LEU A 190 11.53 -10.79 2.47
CA LEU A 190 10.88 -11.92 3.13
C LEU A 190 11.87 -12.90 3.77
N GLN A 191 13.03 -13.12 3.15
CA GLN A 191 14.10 -13.92 3.73
C GLN A 191 14.63 -13.29 5.03
N LYS A 192 14.85 -11.97 5.04
CA LYS A 192 15.30 -11.25 6.23
C LYS A 192 14.24 -11.22 7.33
N LEU A 193 12.99 -10.98 6.98
CA LEU A 193 11.85 -11.06 7.91
C LEU A 193 11.74 -12.44 8.55
N ARG A 194 11.91 -13.50 7.75
CA ARG A 194 11.94 -14.87 8.25
C ARG A 194 13.07 -15.08 9.26
N HIS A 195 14.22 -14.46 9.09
CA HIS A 195 15.34 -14.62 10.03
C HIS A 195 15.10 -13.86 11.35
N LEU A 196 14.53 -12.66 11.27
CA LEU A 196 14.25 -11.81 12.44
C LEU A 196 13.11 -12.34 13.32
N LEU A 197 12.15 -13.04 12.72
CA LEU A 197 10.99 -13.58 13.41
C LEU A 197 11.37 -14.80 14.26
N ASP A 198 10.69 -15.06 15.37
CA ASP A 198 10.81 -16.34 16.08
C ASP A 198 10.24 -17.50 15.27
N ASP A 199 10.56 -18.74 15.65
CA ASP A 199 10.03 -19.93 14.97
C ASP A 199 8.50 -20.03 15.04
N ASP A 200 7.92 -19.72 16.19
CA ASP A 200 6.47 -19.60 16.38
C ASP A 200 5.94 -18.17 16.14
N GLY A 201 6.81 -17.27 15.64
CA GLY A 201 6.48 -15.88 15.44
C GLY A 201 5.43 -15.65 14.34
N LEU A 202 4.71 -14.54 14.45
CA LEU A 202 3.64 -14.15 13.55
C LEU A 202 4.07 -13.02 12.61
N LEU A 203 3.97 -13.24 11.32
CA LEU A 203 4.14 -12.22 10.29
C LEU A 203 2.77 -11.68 9.88
N ALA A 204 2.52 -10.41 10.16
CA ALA A 204 1.28 -9.70 9.85
C ALA A 204 1.51 -8.75 8.67
N ILE A 205 0.81 -8.95 7.55
CA ILE A 205 1.04 -8.20 6.31
C ILE A 205 -0.26 -7.61 5.78
N ILE A 206 -0.25 -6.31 5.52
CA ILE A 206 -1.31 -5.60 4.79
C ILE A 206 -0.74 -5.08 3.48
N VAL A 207 -1.31 -5.54 2.36
CA VAL A 207 -0.93 -5.10 1.00
C VAL A 207 -2.14 -4.83 0.12
N PRO A 208 -2.09 -3.88 -0.83
CA PRO A 208 -3.15 -3.66 -1.79
C PRO A 208 -3.45 -4.92 -2.62
N ASP A 209 -4.74 -5.20 -2.85
CA ASP A 209 -5.16 -6.27 -3.76
C ASP A 209 -5.21 -5.74 -5.20
N VAL A 210 -4.34 -6.24 -6.08
CA VAL A 210 -4.31 -5.86 -7.50
C VAL A 210 -5.62 -6.20 -8.21
N LEU A 211 -6.38 -7.20 -7.76
CA LEU A 211 -7.68 -7.57 -8.29
C LEU A 211 -8.81 -6.69 -7.74
N ARG A 212 -8.54 -5.86 -6.72
CA ARG A 212 -9.51 -4.90 -6.20
C ARG A 212 -8.92 -3.49 -6.19
N PRO A 213 -8.49 -2.99 -7.38
CA PRO A 213 -7.89 -1.68 -7.44
C PRO A 213 -8.93 -0.63 -7.03
N TYR A 214 -8.45 0.44 -6.42
CA TYR A 214 -9.27 1.59 -6.06
C TYR A 214 -8.86 2.79 -6.91
N ARG A 215 -9.87 3.60 -7.29
CA ARG A 215 -9.70 4.74 -8.21
C ARG A 215 -9.13 4.30 -9.57
N ALA A 216 -8.46 5.20 -10.29
CA ALA A 216 -7.92 4.91 -11.61
C ALA A 216 -6.81 3.86 -11.50
N LEU A 217 -6.91 2.77 -12.27
CA LEU A 217 -5.84 1.77 -12.32
C LEU A 217 -4.49 2.41 -12.74
N ASP A 218 -4.51 3.12 -13.87
CA ASP A 218 -3.34 3.69 -14.56
C ASP A 218 -2.94 5.09 -14.09
N ARG A 219 -3.80 5.79 -13.33
CA ARG A 219 -3.51 7.16 -12.85
C ARG A 219 -3.37 7.27 -11.35
N TYR A 220 -3.60 6.17 -10.61
CA TYR A 220 -3.61 6.20 -9.16
C TYR A 220 -3.08 4.90 -8.55
N PHE A 221 -3.67 3.74 -8.87
CA PHE A 221 -3.36 2.47 -8.21
C PHE A 221 -1.97 1.93 -8.54
N LEU A 222 -1.60 1.92 -9.84
CA LEU A 222 -0.27 1.54 -10.29
C LEU A 222 0.69 2.71 -10.07
N ARG A 223 1.74 2.49 -9.30
CA ARG A 223 2.63 3.54 -8.79
C ARG A 223 4.07 3.12 -8.94
N TYR A 224 4.94 4.10 -9.18
CA TYR A 224 6.39 3.92 -9.21
C TYR A 224 6.91 3.19 -7.96
N VAL A 225 6.39 3.58 -6.79
CA VAL A 225 6.79 3.04 -5.48
C VAL A 225 6.21 1.67 -5.15
N HIS A 226 5.36 1.08 -6.00
CA HIS A 226 4.81 -0.26 -5.80
C HIS A 226 5.32 -1.20 -6.91
N PRO A 227 6.63 -1.53 -6.95
CA PRO A 227 7.20 -2.40 -7.97
C PRO A 227 6.57 -3.81 -7.99
N SER A 228 5.93 -4.22 -6.89
CA SER A 228 5.23 -5.49 -6.73
C SER A 228 3.73 -5.25 -6.50
N SER A 229 2.86 -5.98 -7.20
CA SER A 229 1.40 -5.90 -7.04
C SER A 229 0.81 -7.29 -6.82
N PHE A 230 0.23 -7.50 -5.64
CA PHE A 230 -0.20 -8.82 -5.18
C PHE A 230 -1.71 -9.04 -5.41
N SER A 231 -2.07 -10.18 -6.01
CA SER A 231 -3.38 -10.84 -5.80
C SER A 231 -3.32 -11.78 -4.60
N PRO A 232 -4.46 -12.26 -4.05
CA PRO A 232 -4.47 -13.26 -3.00
C PRO A 232 -3.66 -14.51 -3.30
N ALA A 233 -3.82 -15.07 -4.51
CA ALA A 233 -3.07 -16.26 -4.88
C ALA A 233 -1.57 -15.99 -4.96
N THR A 234 -1.17 -14.83 -5.51
CA THR A 234 0.26 -14.50 -5.63
C THR A 234 0.92 -14.07 -4.31
N LEU A 235 0.16 -13.48 -3.37
CA LEU A 235 0.66 -13.19 -2.02
C LEU A 235 0.90 -14.49 -1.26
N GLN A 236 -0.08 -15.39 -1.27
CA GLN A 236 0.06 -16.72 -0.69
C GLN A 236 1.27 -17.46 -1.26
N ALA A 237 1.44 -17.39 -2.58
CA ALA A 237 2.54 -18.02 -3.27
C ALA A 237 3.91 -17.44 -2.91
N MET A 238 4.00 -16.11 -2.84
CA MET A 238 5.23 -15.45 -2.40
C MET A 238 5.57 -15.85 -0.97
N LEU A 239 4.59 -15.85 -0.06
CA LEU A 239 4.81 -16.25 1.33
C LEU A 239 5.23 -17.72 1.45
N ALA A 240 4.55 -18.62 0.75
CA ALA A 240 4.87 -20.05 0.75
C ALA A 240 6.27 -20.35 0.18
N LYS A 241 6.68 -19.67 -0.90
CA LYS A 241 8.05 -19.73 -1.44
C LYS A 241 9.10 -19.40 -0.38
N HIS A 242 8.79 -18.49 0.53
CA HIS A 242 9.66 -18.06 1.64
C HIS A 242 9.40 -18.82 2.95
N GLY A 243 8.74 -19.99 2.86
CA GLY A 243 8.50 -20.87 4.00
C GLY A 243 7.48 -20.35 4.99
N PHE A 244 6.54 -19.51 4.58
CA PHE A 244 5.43 -19.09 5.42
C PHE A 244 4.14 -19.80 5.04
N THR A 245 3.31 -20.10 6.02
CA THR A 245 1.92 -20.52 5.81
C THR A 245 0.98 -19.44 6.32
N ILE A 246 -0.07 -19.14 5.56
CA ILE A 246 -1.11 -18.22 5.99
C ILE A 246 -2.03 -18.96 6.97
N LEU A 247 -2.22 -18.39 8.16
CA LEU A 247 -3.14 -18.87 9.19
C LEU A 247 -4.52 -18.23 9.04
N GLN A 248 -4.55 -16.92 8.83
CA GLN A 248 -5.77 -16.16 8.62
C GLN A 248 -5.60 -15.12 7.51
N ALA A 249 -6.69 -14.82 6.82
CA ALA A 249 -6.75 -13.74 5.85
C ALA A 249 -8.08 -12.98 5.99
N THR A 250 -8.03 -11.66 5.87
CA THR A 250 -9.18 -10.77 5.82
C THR A 250 -8.89 -9.61 4.86
N TYR A 251 -9.81 -8.66 4.76
CA TYR A 251 -9.63 -7.44 3.99
C TYR A 251 -9.77 -6.19 4.87
N GLU A 252 -8.97 -5.18 4.58
CA GLU A 252 -9.16 -3.81 5.02
C GLU A 252 -9.65 -2.92 3.88
N GLY A 253 -10.41 -1.88 4.22
CA GLY A 253 -11.15 -1.04 3.28
C GLY A 253 -12.58 -1.53 3.07
N ALA A 254 -13.56 -0.69 3.36
CA ALA A 254 -14.97 -1.07 3.40
C ALA A 254 -15.75 -0.63 2.16
N ARG A 255 -15.21 0.30 1.34
CA ARG A 255 -15.96 0.95 0.26
C ARG A 255 -15.21 0.94 -1.06
N TRP A 256 -15.93 1.05 -2.18
CA TRP A 256 -15.35 1.03 -3.54
C TRP A 256 -14.37 2.19 -3.83
N TYR A 257 -14.38 3.23 -3.00
CA TYR A 257 -13.47 4.38 -3.07
C TYR A 257 -12.35 4.34 -2.02
N GLU A 258 -12.35 3.32 -1.14
CA GLU A 258 -11.30 3.08 -0.15
C GLU A 258 -10.30 2.04 -0.71
N PRO A 259 -9.02 2.10 -0.29
CA PRO A 259 -8.04 1.07 -0.64
C PRO A 259 -8.52 -0.29 -0.13
N GLN A 260 -8.66 -1.27 -1.02
CA GLN A 260 -8.95 -2.65 -0.62
C GLN A 260 -7.63 -3.40 -0.49
N SER A 261 -7.26 -3.68 0.74
CA SER A 261 -6.01 -4.33 1.09
C SER A 261 -6.30 -5.70 1.67
N GLN A 262 -5.50 -6.67 1.29
CA GLN A 262 -5.47 -7.98 1.92
C GLN A 262 -4.73 -7.82 3.25
N PHE A 263 -5.27 -8.38 4.32
CA PHE A 263 -4.58 -8.48 5.60
C PHE A 263 -4.42 -9.95 5.97
N VAL A 264 -3.19 -10.43 5.97
CA VAL A 264 -2.84 -11.83 6.24
C VAL A 264 -2.01 -11.95 7.51
N LEU A 265 -2.26 -13.01 8.27
CA LEU A 265 -1.40 -13.48 9.35
C LEU A 265 -0.75 -14.78 8.89
N ALA A 266 0.57 -14.83 8.94
CA ALA A 266 1.35 -15.98 8.51
C ALA A 266 2.36 -16.40 9.57
N ARG A 267 2.67 -17.70 9.62
CA ARG A 267 3.71 -18.27 10.49
C ARG A 267 4.75 -18.98 9.65
N LYS A 268 5.97 -19.09 10.17
CA LYS A 268 6.99 -19.93 9.54
C LYS A 268 6.56 -21.39 9.53
N LEU A 269 6.88 -22.06 8.43
CA LEU A 269 6.99 -23.51 8.38
C LEU A 269 8.34 -23.93 8.99
N PRO A 270 8.42 -25.07 9.69
CA PRO A 270 9.68 -25.58 10.25
C PRO A 270 10.77 -25.80 9.19
N THR A 271 10.36 -26.19 7.98
CA THR A 271 11.24 -26.40 6.84
C THR A 271 10.73 -25.66 5.62
N LEU A 272 11.64 -25.25 4.74
CA LEU A 272 11.26 -24.69 3.44
C LEU A 272 10.62 -25.80 2.59
N PRO A 273 9.52 -25.51 1.86
CA PRO A 273 8.91 -26.50 1.00
C PRO A 273 9.90 -26.93 -0.10
N PRO A 274 10.04 -28.25 -0.38
CA PRO A 274 11.02 -28.76 -1.34
C PRO A 274 10.69 -28.37 -2.78
N SER A 275 9.42 -28.11 -3.06
CA SER A 275 8.95 -27.53 -4.32
C SER A 275 7.69 -26.71 -4.05
N PHE A 276 7.44 -25.70 -4.88
CA PHE A 276 6.26 -24.85 -4.77
C PHE A 276 5.57 -24.74 -6.12
N ALA A 277 4.28 -25.06 -6.16
CA ALA A 277 3.45 -24.89 -7.35
C ALA A 277 2.95 -23.46 -7.42
N TRP A 278 3.29 -22.76 -8.50
CA TRP A 278 2.84 -21.39 -8.70
C TRP A 278 1.33 -21.31 -8.86
N PRO A 279 0.69 -20.23 -8.39
CA PRO A 279 -0.73 -20.05 -8.59
C PRO A 279 -0.97 -19.96 -10.10
N ILE A 280 -1.70 -20.93 -10.64
CA ILE A 280 -2.24 -20.86 -12.00
C ILE A 280 -3.55 -20.08 -11.92
N GLU A 281 -3.51 -18.85 -11.37
CA GLU A 281 -4.46 -17.86 -11.86
C GLU A 281 -4.17 -17.76 -13.36
N GLN A 282 -5.17 -17.93 -14.22
CA GLN A 282 -4.92 -17.77 -15.65
C GLN A 282 -4.59 -16.29 -15.89
N ALA A 283 -3.35 -15.98 -16.30
CA ALA A 283 -2.91 -14.59 -16.49
C ALA A 283 -3.89 -13.79 -17.35
N GLU A 284 -4.47 -14.44 -18.35
CA GLU A 284 -5.50 -13.85 -19.20
C GLU A 284 -6.80 -13.50 -18.46
N ALA A 285 -7.22 -14.30 -17.48
CA ALA A 285 -8.37 -13.97 -16.62
C ALA A 285 -8.09 -12.72 -15.78
N VAL A 286 -6.91 -12.61 -15.18
CA VAL A 286 -6.46 -11.42 -14.43
C VAL A 286 -6.45 -10.19 -15.34
N ARG A 287 -5.87 -10.31 -16.55
CA ARG A 287 -5.85 -9.22 -17.54
C ARG A 287 -7.26 -8.77 -17.92
N ARG A 288 -8.14 -9.71 -18.27
CA ARG A 288 -9.55 -9.41 -18.60
C ARG A 288 -10.26 -8.71 -17.44
N HIS A 289 -10.01 -9.14 -16.20
CA HIS A 289 -10.56 -8.50 -15.01
C HIS A 289 -10.11 -7.05 -14.88
N LEU A 290 -8.80 -6.78 -14.97
CA LEU A 290 -8.25 -5.43 -14.89
C LEU A 290 -8.71 -4.53 -16.05
N GLN A 291 -8.84 -5.09 -17.26
CA GLN A 291 -9.40 -4.37 -18.41
C GLN A 291 -10.87 -4.00 -18.17
N ARG A 292 -11.70 -4.93 -17.69
CA ARG A 292 -13.11 -4.66 -17.33
C ARG A 292 -13.19 -3.57 -16.26
N TYR A 293 -12.35 -3.63 -15.24
CA TYR A 293 -12.27 -2.59 -14.21
C TYR A 293 -11.95 -1.22 -14.83
N ARG A 294 -10.92 -1.15 -15.69
CA ARG A 294 -10.51 0.08 -16.38
C ARG A 294 -11.66 0.67 -17.21
N TRP A 295 -12.39 -0.18 -17.95
CA TRP A 295 -13.57 0.24 -18.73
C TRP A 295 -14.69 0.78 -17.83
N ARG A 296 -15.08 0.04 -16.78
CA ARG A 296 -16.10 0.47 -15.83
C ARG A 296 -15.75 1.80 -15.18
N TRP A 297 -14.50 1.98 -14.78
CA TRP A 297 -14.02 3.21 -14.16
C TRP A 297 -14.07 4.41 -15.12
N ARG A 298 -13.68 4.21 -16.39
CA ARG A 298 -13.79 5.23 -17.45
C ARG A 298 -15.25 5.62 -17.72
N LEU A 299 -16.16 4.64 -17.78
CA LEU A 299 -17.60 4.90 -17.94
C LEU A 299 -18.17 5.66 -16.75
N ALA A 300 -17.82 5.28 -15.51
CA ALA A 300 -18.26 5.96 -14.30
C ALA A 300 -17.78 7.43 -14.26
N LEU A 301 -16.52 7.70 -14.65
CA LEU A 301 -16.02 9.05 -14.82
C LEU A 301 -16.75 9.83 -15.92
N GLY A 302 -16.99 9.18 -17.06
CA GLY A 302 -17.73 9.77 -18.19
C GLY A 302 -19.14 10.19 -17.78
N ALA A 303 -19.86 9.32 -17.07
CA ALA A 303 -21.17 9.60 -16.51
C ALA A 303 -21.11 10.71 -15.45
N ALA A 304 -20.13 10.69 -14.54
CA ALA A 304 -19.95 11.75 -13.54
C ALA A 304 -19.53 13.09 -14.17
N TRP A 305 -18.82 13.09 -15.30
CA TRP A 305 -18.47 14.30 -16.05
C TRP A 305 -19.69 14.84 -16.81
N HIS A 306 -20.46 13.98 -17.49
CA HIS A 306 -21.71 14.37 -18.14
C HIS A 306 -22.74 14.89 -17.13
N GLY A 307 -22.92 14.21 -15.99
CA GLY A 307 -23.81 14.65 -14.92
C GLY A 307 -23.40 16.00 -14.32
N ARG A 308 -22.10 16.23 -14.11
CA ARG A 308 -21.58 17.54 -13.66
C ARG A 308 -21.75 18.65 -14.70
N ASN A 309 -21.61 18.33 -15.98
CA ASN A 309 -21.83 19.29 -17.07
C ASN A 309 -23.32 19.60 -17.29
N LEU A 310 -24.20 18.61 -17.17
CA LEU A 310 -25.65 18.79 -17.16
C LEU A 310 -26.09 19.63 -15.96
N ALA A 311 -25.56 19.35 -14.76
CA ALA A 311 -25.83 20.16 -13.56
C ALA A 311 -25.31 21.60 -13.70
N LYS A 312 -24.15 21.81 -14.33
CA LYS A 312 -23.62 23.15 -14.65
C LYS A 312 -24.45 23.87 -15.72
N ARG A 313 -24.97 23.16 -16.73
CA ARG A 313 -25.87 23.73 -17.75
C ARG A 313 -27.24 24.06 -17.16
N ALA A 314 -27.80 23.19 -16.32
CA ALA A 314 -29.06 23.44 -15.61
C ALA A 314 -28.96 24.67 -14.70
N LYS A 315 -27.84 24.84 -13.97
CA LYS A 315 -27.56 26.06 -13.18
C LYS A 315 -27.34 27.32 -14.02
N ARG A 316 -26.97 27.20 -15.30
CA ARG A 316 -26.85 28.34 -16.23
C ARG A 316 -28.19 28.73 -16.87
N HIS A 317 -29.11 27.77 -17.03
CA HIS A 317 -30.48 28.05 -17.51
C HIS A 317 -31.45 28.45 -16.39
N ALA A 318 -31.14 28.13 -15.14
CA ALA A 318 -31.80 28.71 -13.97
C ALA A 318 -31.23 30.10 -13.66
N GLY A 319 -31.60 31.11 -14.46
CA GLY A 319 -31.38 32.52 -14.14
C GLY A 319 -32.13 32.94 -12.85
N PRO A 320 -31.79 34.08 -12.24
CA PRO A 320 -32.32 34.45 -10.93
C PRO A 320 -33.81 34.83 -11.04
N LEU A 321 -34.69 33.92 -10.66
CA LEU A 321 -36.07 34.27 -10.29
C LEU A 321 -36.05 34.95 -8.92
N LYS A 322 -35.69 36.24 -8.90
CA LYS A 322 -36.02 37.16 -7.80
C LYS A 322 -36.34 38.54 -8.36
N ARG A 323 -37.64 38.87 -8.39
CA ARG A 323 -38.24 40.02 -7.67
C ARG A 323 -39.63 40.35 -8.24
N ALA A 324 -40.65 40.11 -7.43
CA ALA A 324 -41.79 41.01 -7.31
C ALA A 324 -42.52 40.64 -6.01
N PHE A 325 -42.15 41.28 -4.90
CA PHE A 325 -43.02 41.52 -3.74
C PHE A 325 -42.27 42.51 -2.83
N THR A 326 -42.57 43.80 -3.00
CA THR A 326 -42.30 44.87 -2.03
C THR A 326 -43.51 44.98 -1.11
N PRO A 327 -43.38 44.85 0.23
CA PRO A 327 -44.41 45.30 1.14
C PRO A 327 -44.33 46.83 1.26
N ALA A 328 -45.49 47.47 1.22
CA ALA A 328 -45.68 48.90 1.37
C ALA A 328 -45.25 49.39 2.77
N ALA A 329 -44.69 50.59 2.82
CA ALA A 329 -44.24 51.28 4.02
C ALA A 329 -45.41 51.66 4.94
N GLU A 330 -45.24 51.43 6.24
CA GLU A 330 -46.09 51.98 7.30
C GLU A 330 -45.89 53.50 7.38
N VAL A 331 -46.99 54.23 7.23
CA VAL A 331 -47.11 55.64 7.62
C VAL A 331 -47.60 55.66 9.07
N ARG A 332 -46.89 56.35 9.96
CA ARG A 332 -47.46 56.87 11.20
C ARG A 332 -47.24 58.39 11.24
N PRO A 333 -48.21 59.14 11.79
CA PRO A 333 -48.25 60.61 11.72
C PRO A 333 -47.13 61.29 12.48
#